data_AF-A0A355G0Y0-F1
#
_entry.id   AF-A0A355G0Y0-F1
#
_cell.length_a   1.000
_cell.length_b   1.000
_cell.length_c   1.000
_cell.angle_alpha   90.00
_cell.angle_beta   90.00
_cell.angle_gamma   90.00
#
_symmetry.space_group_name_H-M   'P 1'
#
loop_
_entity.id
_entity.type
_entity.pdbx_description
1 polymer ?
#
loop_
_entity_poly.entity_id
_entity_poly.type
_entity_poly.pdbx_seq_one_letter_code
_entity_poly.pdbx_strand_id
1 'polypeptide(L)'
;MLTPAQIRSHEFASAGRGTYRSIDVDEFLGEVAEAIESMTQEKNEFIRRINSLTERVESYQKEEGNISAALLTAQKMSAAMTAEAQTKAEELTANAEAAA
;
A
#
# COMPACT_ATOMS: atom_id res chain seq x y z
N MET A 1 8.80 -12.34 -22.18
CA MET A 1 7.68 -11.77 -22.97
C MET A 1 8.27 -11.06 -24.16
N LEU A 2 7.64 -11.14 -25.33
CA LEU A 2 8.02 -10.33 -26.49
C LEU A 2 7.71 -8.86 -26.20
N THR A 3 8.62 -7.97 -26.60
CA THR A 3 8.35 -6.52 -26.57
C THR A 3 7.57 -6.10 -27.82
N PRO A 4 6.77 -5.01 -27.76
CA PRO A 4 6.11 -4.47 -28.95
C PRO A 4 7.10 -4.23 -30.12
N ALA A 5 8.32 -3.81 -29.81
CA ALA A 5 9.38 -3.64 -30.82
C ALA A 5 9.80 -4.96 -31.48
N GLN A 6 9.94 -6.04 -30.70
CA GLN A 6 10.27 -7.37 -31.23
C GLN A 6 9.15 -7.96 -32.08
N ILE A 7 7.89 -7.62 -31.78
CA ILE A 7 6.72 -8.05 -32.57
C ILE A 7 6.68 -7.31 -33.90
N ARG A 8 6.87 -5.99 -33.87
CA ARG A 8 6.90 -5.15 -35.08
C ARG A 8 8.08 -5.46 -36.01
N SER A 9 9.19 -5.98 -35.48
CA SER A 9 10.39 -6.30 -36.27
C SER A 9 10.46 -7.78 -36.69
N HIS A 10 9.43 -8.58 -36.44
CA HIS A 10 9.47 -10.00 -36.74
C HIS A 10 9.08 -10.25 -38.20
N GLU A 11 10.03 -10.76 -38.99
CA GLU A 11 9.77 -11.15 -40.38
C GLU A 11 9.44 -12.65 -40.46
N PHE A 12 8.32 -12.96 -41.12
CA PHE A 12 7.92 -14.33 -41.40
C PHE A 12 8.47 -14.80 -42.76
N ALA A 13 9.10 -15.99 -42.78
CA ALA A 13 9.50 -16.62 -44.03
C ALA A 13 8.30 -17.16 -44.80
N SER A 14 8.20 -16.87 -46.10
CA SER A 14 7.17 -17.45 -46.96
C SER A 14 7.52 -18.88 -47.34
N ALA A 15 6.67 -19.84 -46.96
CA ALA A 15 6.82 -21.27 -47.26
C ALA A 15 6.11 -21.71 -48.57
N GLY A 16 5.65 -20.78 -49.40
CA GLY A 16 4.97 -21.09 -50.67
C GLY A 16 3.46 -21.26 -50.53
N ARG A 17 2.88 -22.30 -51.16
CA ARG A 17 1.43 -22.41 -51.38
C ARG A 17 0.66 -22.55 -50.05
N GLY A 18 -0.18 -21.57 -49.72
CA GLY A 18 -0.98 -21.54 -48.48
C GLY A 18 -0.49 -20.55 -47.41
N THR A 19 0.49 -19.70 -47.72
CA THR A 19 0.94 -18.62 -46.81
C THR A 19 -0.03 -17.45 -46.76
N TYR A 20 -0.07 -16.76 -45.62
CA TYR A 20 -0.77 -15.49 -45.47
C TYR A 20 -0.15 -14.39 -46.35
N ARG A 21 -0.96 -13.40 -46.72
CA ARG A 21 -0.46 -12.19 -47.39
C ARG A 21 0.36 -11.39 -46.39
N SER A 22 1.57 -10.99 -46.78
CA SER A 22 2.49 -10.26 -45.88
C SER A 22 1.84 -9.00 -45.28
N ILE A 23 1.10 -8.25 -46.10
CA ILE A 23 0.39 -7.03 -45.65
C ILE A 23 -0.60 -7.32 -44.52
N ASP A 24 -1.42 -8.37 -44.64
CA ASP A 24 -2.41 -8.72 -43.61
C ASP A 24 -1.73 -9.15 -42.31
N VAL A 25 -0.56 -9.80 -42.41
CA VAL A 25 0.23 -10.22 -41.24
C VAL A 25 0.88 -9.01 -40.58
N ASP A 26 1.44 -8.09 -41.36
CA ASP A 26 2.08 -6.88 -40.84
C ASP A 26 1.07 -5.98 -40.12
N GLU A 27 -0.14 -5.84 -40.66
CA GLU A 27 -1.25 -5.11 -40.02
C GLU A 27 -1.64 -5.74 -38.67
N PHE A 28 -1.83 -7.07 -38.65
CA PHE A 28 -2.15 -7.80 -37.42
C PHE A 28 -1.02 -7.71 -36.37
N LEU A 29 0.25 -7.80 -36.79
CA LEU A 29 1.38 -7.59 -35.88
C LEU A 29 1.41 -6.18 -35.30
N GLY A 30 1.01 -5.18 -36.08
CA GLY A 30 0.82 -3.80 -35.62
C GLY A 30 -0.20 -3.71 -34.48
N GLU A 31 -1.40 -4.23 -34.70
CA GLU A 31 -2.48 -4.26 -33.70
C GLU A 31 -2.08 -5.01 -32.43
N VAL A 32 -1.43 -6.18 -32.57
CA VAL A 32 -0.95 -6.98 -31.44
C VAL A 32 0.12 -6.23 -30.65
N ALA A 33 1.03 -5.54 -31.33
CA ALA A 33 2.07 -4.75 -30.67
C ALA A 33 1.46 -3.58 -29.89
N GLU A 34 0.48 -2.88 -30.45
CA GLU A 34 -0.25 -1.80 -29.76
C GLU A 34 -1.02 -2.32 -28.54
N ALA A 35 -1.71 -3.46 -28.66
CA ALA A 35 -2.43 -4.06 -27.55
C ALA A 35 -1.49 -4.45 -26.40
N ILE A 36 -0.33 -5.03 -26.71
CA ILE A 36 0.68 -5.39 -25.69
C ILE A 36 1.30 -4.14 -25.05
N GLU A 37 1.51 -3.08 -25.84
CA GLU A 37 2.01 -1.81 -25.33
C GLU A 37 1.01 -1.17 -24.35
N SER A 38 -0.26 -1.10 -24.71
CA SER A 38 -1.36 -0.64 -23.85
C SER A 38 -1.46 -1.48 -22.57
N MET A 39 -1.50 -2.82 -22.67
CA MET A 39 -1.52 -3.70 -21.50
C MET A 39 -0.30 -3.50 -20.59
N THR A 40 0.87 -3.24 -21.17
CA THR A 40 2.10 -3.01 -20.39
C THR A 40 2.03 -1.66 -19.65
N GLN A 41 1.51 -0.62 -20.30
CA GLN A 41 1.29 0.68 -19.67
C GLN A 41 0.29 0.59 -18.52
N GLU A 42 -0.87 -0.05 -18.75
CA GLU A 42 -1.88 -0.29 -17.71
C GLU A 42 -1.31 -1.11 -16.55
N LYS A 43 -0.55 -2.17 -16.82
CA LYS A 43 0.12 -2.96 -15.78
C LYS A 43 1.01 -2.07 -14.91
N ASN A 44 1.80 -1.20 -15.53
CA ASN A 44 2.69 -0.30 -14.81
C ASN A 44 1.92 0.74 -13.99
N GLU A 45 0.80 1.23 -14.49
CA GLU A 45 -0.11 2.11 -13.75
C GLU A 45 -0.71 1.40 -12.53
N PHE A 46 -1.21 0.18 -12.70
CA PHE A 46 -1.75 -0.62 -11.60
C PHE A 46 -0.69 -0.89 -10.53
N ILE A 47 0.54 -1.23 -10.93
CA ILE A 47 1.65 -1.42 -9.98
C ILE A 47 1.91 -0.14 -9.19
N ARG A 48 1.97 1.03 -9.84
CA ARG A 48 2.13 2.31 -9.13
C ARG A 48 1.00 2.57 -8.15
N ARG A 49 -0.24 2.27 -8.54
CA ARG A 49 -1.42 2.43 -7.68
C ARG A 49 -1.38 1.49 -6.48
N ILE A 50 -0.98 0.24 -6.67
CA ILE A 50 -0.80 -0.74 -5.59
C ILE A 50 0.27 -0.26 -4.60
N ASN A 51 1.41 0.23 -5.10
CA ASN A 51 2.48 0.73 -4.24
C ASN A 51 2.00 1.92 -3.40
N SER A 52 1.31 2.89 -4.01
CA SER A 52 0.75 4.03 -3.29
C SER A 52 -0.30 3.63 -2.25
N LEU A 53 -1.15 2.65 -2.55
CA LEU A 53 -2.12 2.11 -1.59
C LEU A 53 -1.42 1.39 -0.43
N THR A 54 -0.34 0.64 -0.73
CA THR A 54 0.45 -0.07 0.29
C THR A 54 1.10 0.92 1.24
N GLU A 55 1.76 1.96 0.74
CA GLU A 55 2.36 3.03 1.55
C GLU A 55 1.32 3.70 2.48
N ARG A 56 0.11 3.95 1.98
CA ARG A 56 -0.98 4.52 2.79
C ARG A 56 -1.43 3.58 3.90
N VAL A 57 -1.56 2.28 3.61
CA VAL A 57 -1.93 1.28 4.61
C VAL A 57 -0.86 1.18 5.70
N GLU A 58 0.42 1.14 5.33
CA GLU A 58 1.53 1.12 6.29
C GLU A 58 1.54 2.39 7.17
N SER A 59 1.29 3.56 6.57
CA SER A 59 1.16 4.81 7.31
C SER A 59 0.03 4.76 8.33
N TYR A 60 -1.15 4.26 7.95
CA TYR A 60 -2.29 4.11 8.86
C TYR A 60 -2.02 3.12 9.99
N GLN A 61 -1.38 1.98 9.69
CA GLN A 61 -1.00 1.01 10.73
C GLN A 61 -0.02 1.62 11.74
N LYS A 62 0.94 2.43 11.28
CA LYS A 62 1.87 3.14 12.16
C LYS A 62 1.16 4.17 13.02
N GLU A 63 0.23 4.92 12.44
CA GLU A 63 -0.58 5.90 13.17
C GLU A 63 -1.46 5.23 14.24
N GLU A 64 -2.11 4.12 13.89
CA GLU A 64 -2.90 3.31 14.83
C GLU A 64 -2.03 2.79 15.99
N GLY A 65 -0.82 2.34 15.72
CA GLY A 65 0.15 1.95 16.75
C GLY A 65 0.51 3.10 17.68
N ASN A 66 0.72 4.30 17.13
CA ASN A 66 1.01 5.50 17.92
C ASN A 66 -0.19 5.91 18.80
N ILE A 67 -1.41 5.88 18.24
CA ILE A 67 -2.65 6.16 18.98
C ILE A 67 -2.82 5.15 20.11
N SER A 68 -2.62 3.86 19.84
CA SER A 68 -2.70 2.79 20.83
C SER A 68 -1.70 3.00 21.97
N ALA A 69 -0.46 3.37 21.66
CA ALA A 69 0.57 3.69 22.65
C ALA A 69 0.22 4.95 23.47
N ALA A 70 -0.31 5.99 22.81
CA ALA A 70 -0.75 7.22 23.48
C ALA A 70 -1.92 6.94 24.44
N LEU A 71 -2.90 6.14 24.01
CA LEU A 71 -4.04 5.73 24.85
C LEU A 71 -3.58 4.93 26.07
N LEU A 72 -2.67 3.97 25.89
CA LEU A 72 -2.12 3.19 27.00
C LEU A 72 -1.34 4.06 27.99
N THR A 73 -0.62 5.06 27.48
CA THR A 73 0.09 6.05 28.31
C THR A 73 -0.91 6.92 29.08
N ALA A 74 -1.95 7.43 28.43
CA ALA A 74 -3.00 8.21 29.07
C ALA A 74 -3.73 7.42 30.17
N GLN A 75 -4.04 6.14 29.92
CA GLN A 75 -4.62 5.25 30.92
C GLN A 75 -3.72 5.07 32.15
N LYS A 76 -2.42 4.84 31.95
CA LYS A 76 -1.45 4.74 33.05
C LYS A 76 -1.34 6.04 33.83
N MET A 77 -1.31 7.18 33.15
CA MET A 77 -1.27 8.49 33.80
C MET A 77 -2.54 8.75 34.63
N SER A 78 -3.71 8.41 34.09
CA SER A 78 -4.98 8.54 34.81
C SER A 78 -5.03 7.65 36.07
N ALA A 79 -4.55 6.40 35.98
CA ALA A 79 -4.44 5.50 37.13
C ALA A 79 -3.44 6.02 38.18
N ALA A 80 -2.30 6.54 37.76
CA ALA A 80 -1.31 7.13 38.67
C ALA A 80 -1.88 8.38 39.38
N MET A 81 -2.57 9.24 38.65
CA MET A 81 -3.19 10.46 39.20
C MET A 81 -4.29 10.14 40.22
N THR A 82 -5.11 9.11 39.96
CA THR A 82 -6.14 8.65 40.90
C THR A 82 -5.53 8.02 42.15
N ALA A 83 -4.49 7.20 42.00
CA ALA A 83 -3.76 6.66 43.14
C ALA A 83 -3.12 7.76 44.01
N GLU A 84 -2.43 8.73 43.39
CA GLU A 84 -1.81 9.84 44.10
C GLU A 84 -2.85 10.72 44.83
N ALA A 85 -3.98 11.00 44.19
CA ALA A 85 -5.07 11.74 44.81
C ALA A 85 -5.64 11.01 46.03
N GLN A 86 -5.78 9.68 45.95
CA GLN A 86 -6.26 8.87 47.06
C GLN A 86 -5.25 8.83 48.22
N THR A 87 -3.96 8.63 47.94
CA THR A 87 -2.91 8.68 48.97
C THR A 87 -2.89 10.05 49.67
N LYS A 88 -2.97 11.15 48.92
CA LYS A 88 -3.04 12.51 49.50
C LYS A 88 -4.29 12.71 50.35
N ALA A 89 -5.44 12.18 49.94
CA ALA A 89 -6.66 12.27 50.72
C ALA A 89 -6.54 11.51 52.05
N GLU A 90 -5.99 10.29 52.02
CA GLU A 90 -5.75 9.48 53.21
C GLU A 90 -4.77 10.17 54.19
N GLU A 91 -3.66 10.71 53.69
CA GLU A 91 -2.71 11.49 54.48
C GLU A 91 -3.35 12.72 55.14
N LEU A 92 -4.17 13.47 54.39
CA LEU A 92 -4.88 14.64 54.92
C LEU A 92 -5.86 14.24 56.03
N THR A 93 -6.61 13.15 55.86
CA THR A 93 -7.54 12.66 56.89
C THR A 93 -6.81 12.20 58.14
N ALA A 94 -5.72 11.43 57.99
CA ALA A 94 -4.93 10.95 59.12
C ALA A 94 -4.29 12.11 59.91
N ASN A 95 -3.78 13.13 59.22
CA ASN A 95 -3.23 14.32 59.85
C ASN A 95 -4.30 15.14 60.59
N ALA A 96 -5.52 15.25 60.03
CA ALA A 96 -6.63 15.94 60.69
C ALA A 96 -7.09 15.21 61.96
N GLU A 97 -7.14 13.88 61.94
CA GLU A 97 -7.46 13.06 63.11
C GLU A 97 -6.38 13.12 64.19
N ALA A 98 -5.10 13.17 63.82
CA ALA A 98 -3.99 13.28 64.77
C ALA A 98 -3.87 14.67 65.42
N ALA A 99 -4.46 15.70 64.81
CA ALA A 99 -4.46 17.07 65.32
C ALA A 99 -5.68 17.42 66.21
N ALA A 100 -6.64 16.50 66.35
CA ALA A 100 -7.83 16.62 67.19
C ALA A 100 -7.62 15.97 68.57
#